data_AF-A0A1D3DYK8-F1
#
_entry.id   AF-A0A1D3DYK8-F1
#
_cell.length_a   1.000
_cell.length_b   1.000
_cell.length_c   1.000
_cell.angle_alpha   90.00
_cell.angle_beta   90.00
_cell.angle_gamma   90.00
#
_symmetry.space_group_name_H-M   'P 1'
#
loop_
_entity.id
_entity.type
_entity.pdbx_description
1 polymer ?
#
loop_
_entity_poly.entity_id
_entity_poly.type
_entity_poly.pdbx_seq_one_letter_code
_entity_poly.pdbx_strand_id
1 'polypeptide(L)'
;MSATMTPVAVPGPPEPEGPRRRSLRRLIRPAAAVLSGAALYLSFPPRPLWWLALPAFALLGWTLRGRRLRAGFGLGLLTGLGFLLPLLSWTGEEVGPVPWLALVVAESLFVAAACLGVAAVSRLPAWPVFAAAVWVLGEALRARVPFGGFPWGKIAFGQADGVFLPLAAVGGTPVLGFAVVLCGFGLYEAVRVALVRRATGALPRGPLAAAALSVLVPVTGAAAALPLVSTEPEDGTATVAAVQGNVPRLGLDFNAQRRAVLDNHARRTEQLAADVAAGKEARPDFVLWPENSSDLDPYRNPDARAAIDRAVSAIGVPTVVGAVLTPETGNLRNTLVQWEPGRGPVATYDKRHVQPFGEYIPMRSFVRIFNKDVDRVSRDFGPGDEVGVFDLAGTRVGLATCYEAAFDWVVRDTVTHGARLISVPSNNATFGRTEMTYQQLAMDRVRAVEHSRTVVVPVTSGVSAIILPDGRIVRQSKLFTPDALVAEVPLRSSLTPATRAGVVPEALLAAVALGGIGWTAALGVRARRAARQEH
;
A
#
# COMPACT_ATOMS: atom_id res chain seq x y z
N MET A 1 66.76 52.19 -26.86
CA MET A 1 65.72 51.13 -26.75
C MET A 1 65.31 51.05 -25.30
N SER A 2 64.14 51.55 -24.93
CA SER A 2 63.62 51.45 -23.55
C SER A 2 62.25 50.78 -23.65
N ALA A 3 62.18 49.54 -23.19
CA ALA A 3 60.99 48.71 -23.22
C ALA A 3 60.09 49.04 -22.03
N THR A 4 58.87 49.49 -22.29
CA THR A 4 57.85 49.73 -21.27
C THR A 4 57.18 48.40 -20.94
N MET A 5 57.41 47.87 -19.73
CA MET A 5 56.66 46.73 -19.21
C MET A 5 55.31 47.20 -18.65
N THR A 6 54.21 46.72 -19.22
CA THR A 6 52.86 46.85 -18.65
C THR A 6 52.68 45.84 -17.51
N PRO A 7 52.16 46.24 -16.33
CA PRO A 7 51.88 45.30 -15.25
C PRO A 7 50.60 44.49 -15.55
N VAL A 8 50.68 43.17 -15.37
CA VAL A 8 49.54 42.26 -15.43
C VAL A 8 48.67 42.48 -14.18
N ALA A 9 47.40 42.83 -14.38
CA ALA A 9 46.44 43.01 -13.29
C ALA A 9 46.14 41.68 -12.59
N VAL A 10 46.38 41.65 -11.28
CA VAL A 10 45.98 40.53 -10.40
C VAL A 10 44.45 40.52 -10.28
N PRO A 11 43.76 39.39 -10.48
CA PRO A 11 42.31 39.31 -10.30
C PRO A 11 41.95 39.62 -8.84
N GLY A 12 41.09 40.61 -8.62
CA GLY A 12 40.58 40.94 -7.29
C GLY A 12 39.79 39.78 -6.67
N PRO A 13 39.69 39.72 -5.33
CA PRO A 13 38.91 38.70 -4.65
C PRO A 13 37.44 38.73 -5.11
N PRO A 14 36.76 37.58 -5.23
CA PRO A 14 35.38 37.53 -5.70
C PRO A 14 34.48 38.35 -4.78
N GLU A 15 33.65 39.21 -5.38
CA GLU A 15 32.70 40.04 -4.64
C GLU A 15 31.81 39.20 -3.72
N PRO A 16 31.52 39.68 -2.49
CA PRO A 16 30.66 38.96 -1.56
C PRO A 16 29.24 38.81 -2.13
N GLU A 17 28.79 37.56 -2.30
CA GLU A 17 27.44 37.25 -2.81
C GLU A 17 26.34 37.99 -2.02
N GLY A 18 25.51 38.76 -2.73
CA GLY A 18 24.43 39.55 -2.12
C GLY A 18 23.39 38.71 -1.35
N PRO A 19 22.73 39.30 -0.33
CA PRO A 19 21.83 38.60 0.61
C PRO A 19 20.68 37.84 -0.06
N ARG A 20 20.14 38.34 -1.19
CA ARG A 20 19.11 37.65 -1.99
C ARG A 20 19.59 36.35 -2.65
N ARG A 21 20.83 36.28 -3.14
CA ARG A 21 21.38 35.04 -3.73
C ARG A 21 21.63 33.97 -2.66
N ARG A 22 22.03 34.40 -1.46
CA ARG A 22 22.20 33.52 -0.30
C ARG A 22 20.86 32.97 0.21
N SER A 23 19.78 33.74 0.20
CA SER A 23 18.45 33.25 0.62
C SER A 23 17.86 32.24 -0.36
N LEU A 24 17.95 32.49 -1.67
CA LEU A 24 17.46 31.58 -2.72
C LEU A 24 18.18 30.22 -2.69
N ARG A 25 19.51 30.21 -2.48
CA ARG A 25 20.28 28.96 -2.36
C ARG A 25 19.89 28.12 -1.14
N ARG A 26 19.36 28.73 -0.07
CA ARG A 26 18.88 28.01 1.11
C ARG A 26 17.56 27.27 0.86
N LEU A 27 16.77 27.70 -0.13
CA LEU A 27 15.49 27.09 -0.48
C LEU A 27 15.60 25.88 -1.43
N ILE A 28 16.75 25.69 -2.08
CA ILE A 28 16.92 24.62 -3.08
C ILE A 28 16.67 23.23 -2.48
N ARG A 29 17.23 22.93 -1.30
CA ARG A 29 17.04 21.62 -0.65
C ARG A 29 15.60 21.40 -0.14
N PRO A 30 14.98 22.37 0.56
CA PRO A 30 13.56 22.30 0.89
C PRO A 30 12.68 22.06 -0.35
N ALA A 31 12.90 22.81 -1.44
CA ALA A 31 12.15 22.62 -2.68
C ALA A 31 12.38 21.23 -3.28
N ALA A 32 13.62 20.75 -3.32
CA ALA A 32 13.94 19.40 -3.78
C ALA A 32 13.33 18.30 -2.91
N ALA A 33 13.19 18.51 -1.60
CA ALA A 33 12.51 17.58 -0.70
C ALA A 33 11.01 17.49 -1.03
N VAL A 34 10.35 18.63 -1.23
CA VAL A 34 8.94 18.67 -1.67
C VAL A 34 8.79 18.02 -3.05
N LEU A 35 9.69 18.32 -4.00
CA LEU A 35 9.68 17.72 -5.33
C LEU A 35 9.90 16.20 -5.29
N SER A 36 10.76 15.72 -4.40
CA SER A 36 10.93 14.29 -4.15
C SER A 36 9.62 13.67 -3.66
N GLY A 37 8.93 14.31 -2.71
CA GLY A 37 7.63 13.85 -2.22
C GLY A 37 6.57 13.82 -3.32
N ALA A 38 6.48 14.89 -4.12
CA ALA A 38 5.56 14.98 -5.24
C ALA A 38 5.84 13.93 -6.31
N ALA A 39 7.12 13.65 -6.61
CA ALA A 39 7.51 12.58 -7.53
C ALA A 39 7.16 11.19 -6.99
N LEU A 40 7.27 10.97 -5.67
CA LEU A 40 6.75 9.75 -5.05
C LEU A 40 5.24 9.64 -5.22
N TYR A 41 4.47 10.70 -4.97
CA TYR A 41 3.02 10.69 -5.20
C TYR A 41 2.68 10.34 -6.65
N LEU A 42 3.34 10.98 -7.62
CA LEU A 42 3.12 10.71 -9.04
C LEU A 42 3.50 9.29 -9.44
N SER A 43 4.37 8.61 -8.68
CA SER A 43 4.71 7.21 -8.91
C SER A 43 3.61 6.23 -8.49
N PHE A 44 2.60 6.69 -7.74
CA PHE A 44 1.50 5.84 -7.30
C PHE A 44 0.34 5.80 -8.30
N PRO A 45 -0.43 4.68 -8.30
CA PRO A 45 -1.68 4.56 -9.03
C PRO A 45 -2.63 5.74 -8.81
N PRO A 46 -3.45 6.10 -9.82
CA PRO A 46 -3.69 5.38 -11.08
C PRO A 46 -2.63 5.61 -12.17
N ARG A 47 -1.56 6.33 -11.87
CA ARG A 47 -0.55 6.73 -12.87
C ARG A 47 0.41 5.57 -13.13
N PRO A 48 0.75 5.25 -14.39
CA PRO A 48 1.71 4.19 -14.73
C PRO A 48 3.17 4.68 -14.61
N LEU A 49 3.46 5.54 -13.63
CA LEU A 49 4.73 6.24 -13.49
C LEU A 49 5.55 5.69 -12.31
N TRP A 50 5.41 4.39 -12.01
CA TRP A 50 6.11 3.68 -10.92
C TRP A 50 7.62 3.97 -10.87
N TRP A 51 8.23 4.19 -12.04
CA TRP A 51 9.66 4.46 -12.19
C TRP A 51 10.08 5.81 -11.62
N LEU A 52 9.16 6.77 -11.40
CA LEU A 52 9.44 8.04 -10.74
C LEU A 52 9.88 7.87 -9.28
N ALA A 53 9.59 6.74 -8.64
CA ALA A 53 10.11 6.43 -7.31
C ALA A 53 11.64 6.42 -7.28
N LEU A 54 12.30 5.95 -8.35
CA LEU A 54 13.75 5.88 -8.45
C LEU A 54 14.43 7.27 -8.43
N PRO A 55 14.13 8.21 -9.34
CA PRO A 55 14.67 9.56 -9.27
C PRO A 55 14.19 10.33 -8.03
N ALA A 56 13.00 10.03 -7.48
CA ALA A 56 12.56 10.63 -6.22
C ALA A 56 13.51 10.26 -5.08
N PHE A 57 13.78 8.97 -4.86
CA PHE A 57 14.74 8.55 -3.83
C PHE A 57 16.18 8.99 -4.12
N ALA A 58 16.58 9.10 -5.38
CA ALA A 58 17.87 9.71 -5.74
C ALA A 58 17.94 11.19 -5.30
N LEU A 59 16.89 11.96 -5.57
CA LEU A 59 16.78 13.35 -5.16
C LEU A 59 16.77 13.47 -3.62
N LEU A 60 16.04 12.60 -2.93
CA LEU A 60 16.04 12.52 -1.46
C LEU A 60 17.43 12.17 -0.91
N GLY A 61 18.14 11.24 -1.54
CA GLY A 61 19.53 10.93 -1.19
C GLY A 61 20.43 12.16 -1.27
N TRP A 62 20.28 12.97 -2.33
CA TRP A 62 20.99 14.24 -2.51
C TRP A 62 20.62 15.28 -1.44
N THR A 63 19.35 15.39 -1.05
CA THR A 63 18.94 16.36 -0.03
C THR A 63 19.47 15.98 1.36
N LEU A 64 19.50 14.69 1.70
CA LEU A 64 19.82 14.19 3.05
C LEU A 64 21.31 13.90 3.28
N ARG A 65 22.09 13.54 2.26
CA ARG A 65 23.46 13.07 2.44
C ARG A 65 24.35 14.08 3.18
N GLY A 66 25.00 13.60 4.24
CA GLY A 66 25.95 14.38 5.02
C GLY A 66 25.31 15.51 5.84
N ARG A 67 23.98 15.49 6.02
CA ARG A 67 23.26 16.49 6.80
C ARG A 67 23.15 16.15 8.27
N ARG A 68 22.86 17.19 9.06
CA ARG A 68 22.62 17.06 10.51
C ARG A 68 21.26 16.40 10.70
N LEU A 69 21.10 15.62 11.75
CA LEU A 69 19.85 14.88 12.05
C LEU A 69 18.61 15.77 12.02
N ARG A 70 18.67 16.95 12.66
CA ARG A 70 17.59 17.96 12.64
C ARG A 70 17.20 18.44 11.22
N ALA A 71 18.18 18.54 10.33
CA ALA A 71 17.92 18.92 8.94
C ALA A 71 17.33 17.74 8.16
N GLY A 72 17.78 16.51 8.43
CA GLY A 72 17.19 15.30 7.89
C GLY A 72 15.71 15.15 8.28
N PHE A 73 15.39 15.42 9.55
CA PHE A 73 14.01 15.44 10.03
C PHE A 73 13.17 16.49 9.29
N GLY A 74 13.60 17.76 9.25
CA GLY A 74 12.83 18.83 8.61
C GLY A 74 12.64 18.62 7.09
N LEU A 75 13.68 18.14 6.38
CA LEU A 75 13.57 17.80 4.97
C LEU A 75 12.70 16.56 4.74
N GLY A 76 12.76 15.58 5.65
CA GLY A 76 11.88 14.42 5.63
C GLY A 76 10.42 14.79 5.85
N LEU A 77 10.13 15.74 6.75
CA LEU A 77 8.77 16.27 6.94
C LEU A 77 8.24 16.90 5.65
N LEU A 78 9.03 17.73 4.97
CA LEU A 78 8.65 18.32 3.68
C LEU A 78 8.44 17.26 2.59
N THR A 79 9.27 16.21 2.58
CA THR A 79 9.11 15.09 1.64
C THR A 79 7.82 14.32 1.94
N GLY A 80 7.57 14.02 3.21
CA GLY A 80 6.34 13.37 3.68
C GLY A 80 5.10 14.17 3.29
N LEU A 81 5.10 15.48 3.53
CA LEU A 81 3.99 16.36 3.16
C LEU A 81 3.79 16.41 1.65
N GLY A 82 4.86 16.53 0.86
CA GLY A 82 4.77 16.52 -0.60
C GLY A 82 4.25 15.20 -1.18
N PHE A 83 4.44 14.09 -0.46
CA PHE A 83 3.99 12.77 -0.85
C PHE A 83 2.57 12.45 -0.37
N LEU A 84 2.34 12.55 0.93
CA LEU A 84 1.17 12.01 1.60
C LEU A 84 -0.04 12.95 1.54
N LEU A 85 0.18 14.26 1.43
CA LEU A 85 -0.91 15.22 1.28
C LEU A 85 -1.77 14.90 0.03
N PRO A 86 -1.21 14.84 -1.19
CA PRO A 86 -2.00 14.48 -2.36
C PRO A 86 -2.41 12.99 -2.37
N LEU A 87 -1.56 12.07 -1.86
CA LEU A 87 -1.87 10.64 -1.89
C LEU A 87 -3.12 10.29 -1.06
N LEU A 88 -3.26 10.93 0.10
CA LEU A 88 -4.32 10.63 1.07
C LEU A 88 -5.51 11.58 0.97
N SER A 89 -5.61 12.40 -0.10
CA SER A 89 -6.70 13.39 -0.23
C SER A 89 -8.10 12.76 -0.13
N TRP A 90 -8.23 11.50 -0.53
CA TRP A 90 -9.47 10.73 -0.46
C TRP A 90 -10.00 10.53 0.97
N THR A 91 -9.13 10.54 2.01
CA THR A 91 -9.62 10.46 3.39
C THR A 91 -10.40 11.71 3.78
N GLY A 92 -10.07 12.85 3.16
CA GLY A 92 -10.77 14.12 3.39
C GLY A 92 -12.22 14.11 2.90
N GLU A 93 -12.54 13.29 1.90
CA GLU A 93 -13.92 13.12 1.41
C GLU A 93 -14.79 12.34 2.41
N GLU A 94 -14.18 11.39 3.14
CA GLU A 94 -14.89 10.55 4.11
C GLU A 94 -15.09 11.25 5.46
N VAL A 95 -14.00 11.74 6.05
CA VAL A 95 -13.98 12.25 7.44
C VAL A 95 -13.78 13.77 7.54
N GLY A 96 -13.67 14.45 6.41
CA GLY A 96 -13.46 15.90 6.33
C GLY A 96 -11.99 16.33 6.34
N PRO A 97 -11.72 17.63 6.08
CA PRO A 97 -10.37 18.12 5.86
C PRO A 97 -9.49 18.11 7.12
N VAL A 98 -10.07 18.30 8.31
CA VAL A 98 -9.29 18.38 9.56
C VAL A 98 -8.66 17.03 9.92
N PRO A 99 -9.41 15.90 10.00
CA PRO A 99 -8.78 14.60 10.24
C PRO A 99 -7.82 14.17 9.14
N TRP A 100 -8.10 14.50 7.86
CA TRP A 100 -7.17 14.25 6.76
C TRP A 100 -5.83 14.95 6.95
N LEU A 101 -5.83 16.26 7.24
CA LEU A 101 -4.59 17.00 7.47
C LEU A 101 -3.85 16.49 8.71
N ALA A 102 -4.57 16.11 9.77
CA ALA A 102 -3.97 15.51 10.96
C ALA A 102 -3.29 14.17 10.64
N LEU A 103 -3.94 13.30 9.86
CA LEU A 103 -3.37 12.04 9.38
C LEU A 103 -2.12 12.30 8.54
N VAL A 104 -2.19 13.21 7.56
CA VAL A 104 -1.05 13.56 6.69
C VAL A 104 0.13 14.05 7.52
N VAL A 105 -0.09 14.91 8.52
CA VAL A 105 0.97 15.39 9.41
C VAL A 105 1.56 14.24 10.23
N ALA A 106 0.72 13.39 10.83
CA ALA A 106 1.17 12.24 11.62
C ALA A 106 2.02 11.27 10.77
N GLU A 107 1.53 10.90 9.59
CA GLU A 107 2.23 10.02 8.66
C GLU A 107 3.54 10.67 8.14
N SER A 108 3.53 11.99 7.91
CA SER A 108 4.74 12.73 7.51
C SER A 108 5.78 12.81 8.62
N LEU A 109 5.40 12.72 9.90
CA LEU A 109 6.35 12.62 11.02
C LEU A 109 7.08 11.26 11.03
N PHE A 110 6.42 10.17 10.62
CA PHE A 110 7.11 8.89 10.40
C PHE A 110 8.11 8.98 9.25
N VAL A 111 7.74 9.62 8.14
CA VAL A 111 8.68 9.89 7.03
C VAL A 111 9.84 10.77 7.49
N ALA A 112 9.58 11.78 8.32
CA ALA A 112 10.60 12.64 8.92
C ALA A 112 11.57 11.85 9.82
N ALA A 113 11.05 10.93 10.64
CA ALA A 113 11.86 10.06 11.49
C ALA A 113 12.74 9.10 10.66
N ALA A 114 12.19 8.49 9.60
CA ALA A 114 12.95 7.67 8.67
C ALA A 114 14.07 8.48 7.99
N CYS A 115 13.77 9.70 7.51
CA CYS A 115 14.76 10.57 6.89
C CYS A 115 15.83 11.07 7.87
N LEU A 116 15.51 11.23 9.15
CA LEU A 116 16.50 11.46 10.20
C LEU A 116 17.48 10.29 10.29
N GLY A 117 16.98 9.05 10.28
CA GLY A 117 17.81 7.85 10.26
C GLY A 117 18.65 7.73 8.99
N VAL A 118 18.07 8.02 7.81
CA VAL A 118 18.79 8.07 6.53
C VAL A 118 19.94 9.09 6.60
N ALA A 119 19.70 10.28 7.14
CA ALA A 119 20.74 11.29 7.32
C ALA A 119 21.86 10.79 8.25
N ALA A 120 21.53 10.03 9.31
CA ALA A 120 22.50 9.44 10.24
C ALA A 120 23.44 8.45 9.53
N VAL A 121 22.88 7.53 8.74
CA VAL A 121 23.63 6.47 8.05
C VAL A 121 24.26 6.91 6.74
N SER A 122 23.91 8.10 6.24
CA SER A 122 24.34 8.62 4.94
C SER A 122 25.85 8.76 4.73
N ARG A 123 26.67 8.65 5.78
CA ARG A 123 28.14 8.74 5.69
C ARG A 123 28.86 7.38 5.72
N LEU A 124 28.12 6.29 5.87
CA LEU A 124 28.70 4.94 5.88
C LEU A 124 29.20 4.53 4.47
N PRO A 125 30.19 3.62 4.36
CA PRO A 125 30.78 3.23 3.08
C PRO A 125 29.81 2.52 2.10
N ALA A 126 28.72 1.94 2.61
CA ALA A 126 27.62 1.36 1.83
C ALA A 126 26.27 1.97 2.22
N TRP A 127 26.26 3.30 2.44
CA TRP A 127 25.09 4.01 2.94
C TRP A 127 23.75 3.74 2.21
N PRO A 128 23.66 3.46 0.88
CA PRO A 128 22.37 3.23 0.23
C PRO A 128 21.63 2.04 0.84
N VAL A 129 22.36 0.98 1.21
CA VAL A 129 21.82 -0.23 1.85
C VAL A 129 21.22 0.10 3.21
N PHE A 130 22.00 0.77 4.07
CA PHE A 130 21.51 1.16 5.40
C PHE A 130 20.35 2.16 5.30
N ALA A 131 20.40 3.10 4.35
CA ALA A 131 19.35 4.08 4.16
C ALA A 131 18.04 3.45 3.67
N ALA A 132 18.11 2.51 2.72
CA ALA A 132 16.94 1.77 2.26
C ALA A 132 16.35 0.89 3.37
N ALA A 133 17.21 0.24 4.16
CA ALA A 133 16.77 -0.53 5.33
C ALA A 133 16.09 0.35 6.39
N VAL A 134 16.62 1.55 6.65
CA VAL A 134 15.99 2.53 7.55
C VAL A 134 14.64 3.01 7.02
N TRP A 135 14.48 3.16 5.70
CA TRP A 135 13.19 3.48 5.12
C TRP A 135 12.16 2.38 5.40
N VAL A 136 12.52 1.12 5.16
CA VAL A 136 11.65 -0.04 5.46
C VAL A 136 11.33 -0.13 6.95
N LEU A 137 12.29 0.14 7.84
CA LEU A 137 12.01 0.22 9.28
C LEU A 137 10.96 1.30 9.59
N GLY A 138 11.03 2.46 8.93
CA GLY A 138 10.03 3.52 9.06
C GLY A 138 8.64 3.08 8.59
N GLU A 139 8.56 2.41 7.44
CA GLU A 139 7.30 1.83 6.94
C GLU A 139 6.74 0.75 7.87
N ALA A 140 7.61 -0.11 8.42
CA ALA A 140 7.24 -1.16 9.35
C ALA A 140 6.64 -0.61 10.66
N LEU A 141 7.19 0.50 11.17
CA LEU A 141 6.66 1.18 12.35
C LEU A 141 5.30 1.83 12.05
N ARG A 142 5.21 2.56 10.94
CA ARG A 142 3.99 3.23 10.48
C ARG A 142 2.84 2.27 10.20
N ALA A 143 3.16 1.07 9.71
CA ALA A 143 2.20 -0.01 9.48
C ALA A 143 1.73 -0.75 10.75
N ARG A 144 2.20 -0.35 11.96
CA ARG A 144 1.84 -1.00 13.23
C ARG A 144 1.35 -0.05 14.31
N VAL A 145 1.84 1.19 14.32
CA VAL A 145 1.53 2.16 15.37
C VAL A 145 1.22 3.54 14.78
N PRO A 146 0.27 4.28 15.38
CA PRO A 146 -0.66 3.87 16.44
C PRO A 146 -1.85 3.05 15.89
N PHE A 147 -2.65 2.45 16.78
CA PHE A 147 -3.95 1.83 16.46
C PHE A 147 -3.94 0.72 15.41
N GLY A 148 -2.88 -0.09 15.37
CA GLY A 148 -2.73 -1.13 14.36
C GLY A 148 -2.05 -0.63 13.07
N GLY A 149 -1.82 0.68 12.95
CA GLY A 149 -1.01 1.30 11.91
C GLY A 149 -1.77 1.68 10.64
N PHE A 150 -1.05 2.36 9.75
CA PHE A 150 -1.55 2.85 8.46
C PHE A 150 -0.53 2.58 7.36
N PRO A 151 -0.54 1.40 6.71
CA PRO A 151 0.45 1.01 5.71
C PRO A 151 0.29 1.71 4.34
N TRP A 152 -0.70 2.58 4.17
CA TRP A 152 -0.96 3.26 2.91
C TRP A 152 0.26 4.07 2.44
N GLY A 153 0.59 4.03 1.15
CA GLY A 153 1.79 4.69 0.64
C GLY A 153 3.11 3.96 0.92
N LYS A 154 3.08 2.70 1.41
CA LYS A 154 4.26 1.81 1.32
C LYS A 154 4.77 1.78 -0.12
N ILE A 155 6.07 1.96 -0.34
CA ILE A 155 6.66 2.07 -1.68
C ILE A 155 6.36 0.84 -2.55
N ALA A 156 6.26 -0.34 -1.94
CA ALA A 156 5.89 -1.58 -2.63
C ALA A 156 4.57 -1.48 -3.40
N PHE A 157 3.56 -0.80 -2.86
CA PHE A 157 2.25 -0.68 -3.50
C PHE A 157 2.25 0.25 -4.72
N GLY A 158 3.26 1.13 -4.85
CA GLY A 158 3.48 1.91 -6.06
C GLY A 158 4.13 1.12 -7.21
N GLN A 159 4.44 -0.18 -7.02
CA GLN A 159 5.19 -0.99 -7.97
C GLN A 159 4.36 -2.10 -8.63
N ALA A 160 3.02 -2.00 -8.58
CA ALA A 160 2.14 -2.98 -9.23
C ALA A 160 2.35 -3.11 -10.74
N ASP A 161 2.85 -2.06 -11.41
CA ASP A 161 3.25 -2.08 -12.83
C ASP A 161 4.78 -2.14 -13.03
N GLY A 162 5.54 -2.27 -11.94
CA GLY A 162 6.98 -2.12 -11.93
C GLY A 162 7.73 -3.40 -12.28
N VAL A 163 8.90 -3.24 -12.89
CA VAL A 163 9.81 -4.37 -13.17
C VAL A 163 10.28 -5.10 -11.90
N PHE A 164 10.15 -4.46 -10.73
CA PHE A 164 10.51 -5.02 -9.44
C PHE A 164 9.42 -5.93 -8.85
N LEU A 165 8.19 -5.91 -9.38
CA LEU A 165 7.05 -6.64 -8.82
C LEU A 165 7.33 -8.12 -8.47
N PRO A 166 8.07 -8.92 -9.28
CA PRO A 166 8.40 -10.30 -8.93
C PRO A 166 9.12 -10.47 -7.58
N LEU A 167 9.80 -9.44 -7.07
CA LEU A 167 10.41 -9.45 -5.75
C LEU A 167 9.40 -9.58 -4.59
N ALA A 168 8.12 -9.26 -4.83
CA ALA A 168 7.04 -9.52 -3.88
C ALA A 168 6.94 -11.02 -3.56
N ALA A 169 7.14 -11.91 -4.54
CA ALA A 169 7.15 -13.36 -4.31
C ALA A 169 8.37 -13.83 -3.50
N VAL A 170 9.46 -13.05 -3.48
CA VAL A 170 10.70 -13.40 -2.77
C VAL A 170 10.62 -13.07 -1.28
N GLY A 171 10.20 -11.84 -0.94
CA GLY A 171 10.18 -11.41 0.46
C GLY A 171 9.11 -10.37 0.77
N GLY A 172 8.02 -10.37 0.00
CA GLY A 172 6.83 -9.56 0.23
C GLY A 172 7.04 -8.07 -0.01
N THR A 173 6.12 -7.27 0.54
CA THR A 173 6.21 -5.81 0.48
C THR A 173 7.53 -5.23 1.02
N PRO A 174 8.18 -5.80 2.08
CA PRO A 174 9.46 -5.27 2.57
C PRO A 174 10.60 -5.35 1.55
N VAL A 175 10.77 -6.49 0.87
CA VAL A 175 11.87 -6.66 -0.10
C VAL A 175 11.61 -5.86 -1.38
N LEU A 176 10.36 -5.82 -1.84
CA LEU A 176 9.96 -4.99 -2.99
C LEU A 176 10.20 -3.50 -2.71
N GLY A 177 9.75 -2.98 -1.57
CA GLY A 177 9.99 -1.60 -1.17
C GLY A 177 11.48 -1.29 -1.00
N PHE A 178 12.22 -2.17 -0.32
CA PHE A 178 13.67 -2.04 -0.13
C PHE A 178 14.42 -1.93 -1.47
N ALA A 179 14.10 -2.80 -2.42
CA ALA A 179 14.73 -2.83 -3.75
C ALA A 179 14.61 -1.48 -4.48
N VAL A 180 13.42 -0.89 -4.49
CA VAL A 180 13.15 0.38 -5.17
C VAL A 180 13.89 1.54 -4.50
N VAL A 181 13.83 1.60 -3.17
CA VAL A 181 14.52 2.64 -2.38
C VAL A 181 16.04 2.51 -2.54
N LEU A 182 16.56 1.28 -2.50
CA LEU A 182 17.98 0.98 -2.70
C LEU A 182 18.47 1.42 -4.08
N CYS A 183 17.71 1.10 -5.14
CA CYS A 183 18.00 1.57 -6.48
C CYS A 183 18.06 3.10 -6.54
N GLY A 184 17.08 3.81 -5.97
CA GLY A 184 17.06 5.27 -5.97
C GLY A 184 18.27 5.90 -5.27
N PHE A 185 18.61 5.42 -4.06
CA PHE A 185 19.82 5.88 -3.37
C PHE A 185 21.12 5.48 -4.10
N GLY A 186 21.14 4.31 -4.74
CA GLY A 186 22.22 3.84 -5.59
C GLY A 186 22.45 4.72 -6.81
N LEU A 187 21.39 5.18 -7.48
CA LEU A 187 21.46 6.12 -8.60
C LEU A 187 22.09 7.45 -8.18
N TYR A 188 21.70 7.98 -7.02
CA TYR A 188 22.35 9.18 -6.49
C TYR A 188 23.84 8.93 -6.18
N GLU A 189 24.18 7.80 -5.58
CA GLU A 189 25.57 7.45 -5.31
C GLU A 189 26.40 7.33 -6.61
N ALA A 190 25.82 6.79 -7.68
CA ALA A 190 26.45 6.72 -9.00
C ALA A 190 26.75 8.13 -9.55
N VAL A 191 25.78 9.04 -9.49
CA VAL A 191 25.98 10.45 -9.89
C VAL A 191 27.08 11.10 -9.06
N ARG A 192 27.07 10.88 -7.73
CA ARG A 192 28.09 11.42 -6.83
C ARG A 192 29.49 10.91 -7.17
N VAL A 193 29.64 9.61 -7.44
CA VAL A 193 30.91 8.99 -7.84
C VAL A 193 31.39 9.55 -9.17
N ALA A 194 30.51 9.73 -10.15
CA ALA A 194 30.85 10.34 -11.43
C ALA A 194 31.35 11.79 -11.26
N LEU A 195 30.69 12.58 -10.40
CA LEU A 195 31.11 13.95 -10.10
C LEU A 195 32.47 14.00 -9.37
N VAL A 196 32.72 13.10 -8.42
CA VAL A 196 34.03 12.99 -7.74
C VAL A 196 35.11 12.63 -8.75
N ARG A 197 34.89 11.62 -9.59
CA ARG A 197 35.84 11.23 -10.64
C ARG A 197 36.15 12.40 -11.57
N ARG A 198 35.14 13.17 -11.99
CA ARG A 198 35.34 14.37 -12.83
C ARG A 198 36.16 15.45 -12.13
N ALA A 199 35.96 15.65 -10.83
CA ALA A 199 36.65 16.68 -10.07
C ALA A 199 38.09 16.33 -9.67
N THR A 200 38.37 15.05 -9.36
CA THR A 200 39.66 14.61 -8.80
C THR A 200 40.46 13.69 -9.70
N GLY A 201 39.88 13.21 -10.81
CA GLY A 201 40.48 12.18 -11.67
C GLY A 201 40.50 10.77 -11.06
N ALA A 202 40.38 10.64 -9.75
CA ALA A 202 40.40 9.37 -9.04
C ALA A 202 39.03 8.68 -9.02
N LEU A 203 39.01 7.37 -9.24
CA LEU A 203 37.79 6.56 -9.18
C LEU A 203 37.62 5.97 -7.77
N PRO A 204 36.63 6.42 -6.97
CA PRO A 204 36.39 5.84 -5.65
C PRO A 204 35.73 4.45 -5.80
N ARG A 205 36.55 3.40 -5.90
CA ARG A 205 36.12 2.02 -6.20
C ARG A 205 35.05 1.48 -5.23
N GLY A 206 35.19 1.74 -3.93
CA GLY A 206 34.20 1.30 -2.92
C GLY A 206 32.81 1.90 -3.16
N PRO A 207 32.67 3.24 -3.17
CA PRO A 207 31.43 3.91 -3.55
C PRO A 207 30.87 3.51 -4.93
N LEU A 208 31.73 3.31 -5.92
CA LEU A 208 31.29 2.83 -7.23
C LEU A 208 30.66 1.44 -7.14
N ALA A 209 31.30 0.51 -6.43
CA ALA A 209 30.77 -0.84 -6.22
C ALA A 209 29.46 -0.79 -5.44
N ALA A 210 29.37 0.04 -4.39
CA ALA A 210 28.13 0.22 -3.65
C ALA A 210 26.99 0.76 -4.54
N ALA A 211 27.26 1.78 -5.37
CA ALA A 211 26.29 2.31 -6.32
C ALA A 211 25.84 1.26 -7.35
N ALA A 212 26.79 0.54 -7.94
CA ALA A 212 26.52 -0.49 -8.95
C ALA A 212 25.69 -1.63 -8.35
N LEU A 213 26.09 -2.18 -7.20
CA LEU A 213 25.38 -3.27 -6.53
C LEU A 213 23.98 -2.84 -6.07
N SER A 214 23.81 -1.58 -5.64
CA SER A 214 22.50 -1.04 -5.24
C SER A 214 21.48 -1.00 -6.39
N VAL A 215 21.94 -1.02 -7.65
CA VAL A 215 21.07 -1.06 -8.83
C VAL A 215 21.02 -2.46 -9.44
N LEU A 216 22.18 -3.09 -9.62
CA LEU A 216 22.27 -4.39 -10.28
C LEU A 216 21.62 -5.51 -9.47
N VAL A 217 21.80 -5.54 -8.14
CA VAL A 217 21.25 -6.63 -7.32
C VAL A 217 19.71 -6.63 -7.34
N PRO A 218 19.00 -5.50 -7.11
CA PRO A 218 17.55 -5.51 -7.22
C PRO A 218 17.03 -5.81 -8.62
N VAL A 219 17.63 -5.26 -9.67
CA VAL A 219 17.17 -5.46 -11.06
C VAL A 219 17.38 -6.89 -11.51
N THR A 220 18.57 -7.46 -11.28
CA THR A 220 18.86 -8.87 -11.60
C THR A 220 18.10 -9.82 -10.69
N GLY A 221 17.88 -9.46 -9.42
CA GLY A 221 17.04 -10.21 -8.49
C GLY A 221 15.58 -10.26 -8.95
N ALA A 222 15.03 -9.17 -9.47
CA ALA A 222 13.67 -9.15 -10.01
C ALA A 222 13.55 -10.04 -11.26
N ALA A 223 14.54 -9.98 -12.17
CA ALA A 223 14.60 -10.89 -13.32
C ALA A 223 14.73 -12.36 -12.90
N ALA A 224 15.58 -12.66 -11.91
CA ALA A 224 15.76 -14.01 -11.37
C ALA A 224 14.52 -14.52 -10.60
N ALA A 225 13.65 -13.63 -10.13
CA ALA A 225 12.40 -13.96 -9.45
C ALA A 225 11.24 -14.23 -10.40
N LEU A 226 11.35 -13.93 -11.71
CA LEU A 226 10.30 -14.19 -12.69
C LEU A 226 9.77 -15.64 -12.67
N PRO A 227 10.59 -16.70 -12.53
CA PRO A 227 10.09 -18.07 -12.45
C PRO A 227 9.23 -18.37 -11.22
N LEU A 228 9.27 -17.54 -10.17
CA LEU A 228 8.38 -17.66 -9.00
C LEU A 228 6.96 -17.17 -9.28
N VAL A 229 6.76 -16.46 -10.40
CA VAL A 229 5.51 -15.86 -10.81
C VAL A 229 4.92 -16.67 -11.95
N SER A 230 3.82 -17.37 -11.69
CA SER A 230 3.17 -18.25 -12.65
C SER A 230 1.66 -18.18 -12.54
N THR A 231 0.99 -18.21 -13.69
CA THR A 231 -0.47 -18.31 -13.79
C THR A 231 -0.94 -19.71 -14.18
N GLU A 232 -0.03 -20.68 -14.22
CA GLU A 232 -0.41 -22.07 -14.52
C GLU A 232 -1.23 -22.64 -13.36
N PRO A 233 -2.33 -23.35 -13.65
CA PRO A 233 -3.11 -24.02 -12.62
C PRO A 233 -2.30 -25.18 -12.01
N GLU A 234 -2.30 -25.29 -10.68
CA GLU A 234 -1.73 -26.43 -9.95
C GLU A 234 -2.82 -27.37 -9.45
N ASP A 235 -3.97 -26.80 -9.07
CA ASP A 235 -5.12 -27.53 -8.52
C ASP A 235 -6.36 -27.36 -9.43
N GLY A 236 -6.14 -27.22 -10.74
CA GLY A 236 -7.20 -26.95 -11.72
C GLY A 236 -7.61 -25.47 -11.79
N THR A 237 -8.79 -25.22 -12.31
CA THR A 237 -9.38 -23.88 -12.49
C THR A 237 -10.70 -23.76 -11.73
N ALA A 238 -11.13 -22.53 -11.48
CA ALA A 238 -12.48 -22.21 -11.04
C ALA A 238 -13.03 -21.04 -11.86
N THR A 239 -14.31 -21.07 -12.21
CA THR A 239 -15.01 -19.92 -12.78
C THR A 239 -15.60 -19.09 -11.66
N VAL A 240 -15.10 -17.88 -11.45
CA VAL A 240 -15.56 -16.99 -10.37
C VAL A 240 -16.35 -15.82 -10.95
N ALA A 241 -17.40 -15.41 -10.25
CA ALA A 241 -18.13 -14.19 -10.52
C ALA A 241 -17.98 -13.17 -9.38
N ALA A 242 -17.56 -11.94 -9.70
CA ALA A 242 -17.60 -10.80 -8.80
C ALA A 242 -18.79 -9.89 -9.16
N VAL A 243 -19.70 -9.66 -8.23
CA VAL A 243 -20.90 -8.84 -8.48
C VAL A 243 -20.69 -7.44 -7.92
N GLN A 244 -20.96 -6.43 -8.76
CA GLN A 244 -20.95 -5.02 -8.38
C GLN A 244 -22.37 -4.48 -8.56
N GLY A 245 -23.09 -4.28 -7.45
CA GLY A 245 -24.47 -3.77 -7.50
C GLY A 245 -24.56 -2.26 -7.72
N ASN A 246 -23.53 -1.51 -7.34
CA ASN A 246 -23.55 -0.04 -7.19
C ASN A 246 -24.46 0.44 -6.04
N VAL A 247 -24.34 1.72 -5.71
CA VAL A 247 -25.13 2.41 -4.67
C VAL A 247 -26.11 3.41 -5.29
N PRO A 248 -27.28 3.66 -4.67
CA PRO A 248 -28.23 4.66 -5.16
C PRO A 248 -27.72 6.10 -4.99
N ARG A 249 -26.84 6.35 -4.01
CA ARG A 249 -26.24 7.65 -3.68
C ARG A 249 -24.81 7.47 -3.18
N LEU A 250 -23.97 8.50 -3.30
CA LEU A 250 -22.59 8.53 -2.82
C LEU A 250 -22.49 9.05 -1.37
N GLY A 251 -21.37 8.77 -0.70
CA GLY A 251 -21.04 9.31 0.62
C GLY A 251 -21.65 8.51 1.78
N LEU A 252 -21.58 9.05 3.00
CA LEU A 252 -22.02 8.37 4.24
C LEU A 252 -23.49 7.91 4.22
N ASP A 253 -24.33 8.51 3.37
CA ASP A 253 -25.75 8.18 3.24
C ASP A 253 -26.03 7.18 2.10
N PHE A 254 -25.02 6.48 1.58
CA PHE A 254 -25.16 5.55 0.44
C PHE A 254 -26.19 4.44 0.70
N ASN A 255 -26.38 4.07 1.96
CA ASN A 255 -27.33 3.07 2.46
C ASN A 255 -28.57 3.68 3.13
N ALA A 256 -28.77 5.00 3.05
CA ALA A 256 -29.92 5.65 3.69
C ALA A 256 -31.28 5.21 3.11
N GLN A 257 -31.27 4.66 1.89
CA GLN A 257 -32.41 3.96 1.32
C GLN A 257 -32.34 2.49 1.72
N ARG A 258 -33.18 2.12 2.70
CA ARG A 258 -33.28 0.75 3.20
C ARG A 258 -33.36 -0.25 2.05
N ARG A 259 -32.48 -1.25 2.08
CA ARG A 259 -32.35 -2.38 1.16
C ARG A 259 -31.91 -2.03 -0.25
N ALA A 260 -31.66 -0.76 -0.59
CA ALA A 260 -31.36 -0.39 -1.97
C ALA A 260 -30.04 -0.99 -2.47
N VAL A 261 -29.03 -1.04 -1.60
CA VAL A 261 -27.74 -1.67 -1.92
C VAL A 261 -27.92 -3.18 -2.06
N LEU A 262 -28.62 -3.82 -1.13
CA LEU A 262 -28.94 -5.25 -1.23
C LEU A 262 -29.68 -5.60 -2.52
N ASP A 263 -30.75 -4.86 -2.81
CA ASP A 263 -31.59 -5.10 -3.97
C ASP A 263 -30.82 -4.92 -5.29
N ASN A 264 -29.85 -4.01 -5.33
CA ASN A 264 -28.97 -3.84 -6.48
C ASN A 264 -28.09 -5.08 -6.73
N HIS A 265 -27.46 -5.63 -5.69
CA HIS A 265 -26.61 -6.83 -5.79
C HIS A 265 -27.45 -8.07 -6.12
N ALA A 266 -28.61 -8.21 -5.49
CA ALA A 266 -29.56 -9.29 -5.76
C ALA A 266 -30.01 -9.26 -7.24
N ARG A 267 -30.51 -8.11 -7.72
CA ARG A 267 -30.92 -7.96 -9.13
C ARG A 267 -29.79 -8.22 -10.12
N ARG A 268 -28.57 -7.74 -9.83
CA ARG A 268 -27.44 -7.99 -10.74
C ARG A 268 -27.06 -9.46 -10.79
N THR A 269 -27.17 -10.17 -9.66
CA THR A 269 -26.96 -11.62 -9.59
C THR A 269 -28.05 -12.40 -10.33
N GLU A 270 -29.32 -12.01 -10.19
CA GLU A 270 -30.44 -12.57 -10.95
C GLU A 270 -30.26 -12.35 -12.47
N GLN A 271 -29.77 -11.18 -12.86
CA GLN A 271 -29.46 -10.90 -14.26
C GLN A 271 -28.28 -11.75 -14.76
N LEU A 272 -27.22 -11.92 -13.96
CA LEU A 272 -26.13 -12.85 -14.28
C LEU A 272 -26.66 -14.28 -14.47
N ALA A 273 -27.58 -14.74 -13.63
CA ALA A 273 -28.20 -16.05 -13.77
C ALA A 273 -28.96 -16.18 -15.11
N ALA A 274 -29.69 -15.14 -15.52
CA ALA A 274 -30.35 -15.10 -16.82
C ALA A 274 -29.34 -15.10 -17.99
N ASP A 275 -28.22 -14.37 -17.86
CA ASP A 275 -27.15 -14.34 -18.85
C ASP A 275 -26.47 -15.71 -19.00
N VAL A 276 -26.25 -16.44 -17.89
CA VAL A 276 -25.76 -17.83 -17.89
C VAL A 276 -26.76 -18.78 -18.55
N ALA A 277 -28.04 -18.71 -18.20
CA ALA A 277 -29.08 -19.54 -18.80
C ALA A 277 -29.24 -19.30 -20.31
N ALA A 278 -28.98 -18.06 -20.75
CA ALA A 278 -28.95 -17.67 -22.16
C ALA A 278 -27.64 -18.00 -22.88
N GLY A 279 -26.64 -18.58 -22.19
CA GLY A 279 -25.33 -18.91 -22.75
C GLY A 279 -24.44 -17.71 -23.09
N LYS A 280 -24.74 -16.52 -22.54
CA LYS A 280 -23.94 -15.30 -22.75
C LYS A 280 -22.72 -15.23 -21.85
N GLU A 281 -22.80 -15.88 -20.69
CA GLU A 281 -21.72 -15.97 -19.71
C GLU A 281 -21.52 -17.43 -19.27
N ALA A 282 -20.28 -17.77 -18.91
CA ALA A 282 -19.99 -19.07 -18.31
C ALA A 282 -20.67 -19.19 -16.94
N ARG A 283 -21.18 -20.37 -16.61
CA ARG A 283 -21.72 -20.63 -15.27
C ARG A 283 -20.57 -20.53 -14.25
N PRO A 284 -20.61 -19.63 -13.26
CA PRO A 284 -19.60 -19.58 -12.22
C PRO A 284 -19.75 -20.78 -11.27
N ASP A 285 -18.65 -21.21 -10.66
CA ASP A 285 -18.64 -22.20 -9.58
C ASP A 285 -19.09 -21.55 -8.26
N PHE A 286 -18.84 -20.25 -8.08
CA PHE A 286 -19.31 -19.46 -6.95
C PHE A 286 -19.32 -17.95 -7.27
N VAL A 287 -20.11 -17.21 -6.49
CA VAL A 287 -20.30 -15.76 -6.62
C VAL A 287 -19.76 -15.05 -5.38
N LEU A 288 -19.10 -13.91 -5.58
CA LEU A 288 -18.56 -13.07 -4.52
C LEU A 288 -19.22 -11.68 -4.58
N TRP A 289 -19.94 -11.32 -3.52
CA TRP A 289 -20.45 -9.96 -3.34
C TRP A 289 -19.48 -9.10 -2.52
N PRO A 290 -19.57 -7.76 -2.64
CA PRO A 290 -18.72 -6.83 -1.92
C PRO A 290 -19.00 -6.75 -0.42
N GLU A 291 -18.13 -6.04 0.30
CA GLU A 291 -18.34 -5.65 1.69
C GLU A 291 -19.63 -4.82 1.83
N ASN A 292 -20.42 -5.08 2.87
CA ASN A 292 -21.68 -4.39 3.14
C ASN A 292 -22.66 -4.37 1.94
N SER A 293 -22.58 -5.38 1.07
CA SER A 293 -23.52 -5.59 -0.04
C SER A 293 -24.97 -5.76 0.43
N SER A 294 -25.17 -6.26 1.65
CA SER A 294 -26.41 -6.15 2.40
C SER A 294 -26.27 -5.03 3.43
N ASP A 295 -27.03 -3.95 3.24
CA ASP A 295 -27.14 -2.83 4.18
C ASP A 295 -28.00 -3.18 5.42
N LEU A 296 -28.57 -4.38 5.45
CA LEU A 296 -29.39 -4.91 6.53
C LEU A 296 -28.82 -6.23 7.05
N ASP A 297 -29.01 -6.47 8.35
CA ASP A 297 -28.68 -7.74 8.99
C ASP A 297 -29.66 -8.83 8.50
N PRO A 298 -29.22 -9.81 7.70
CA PRO A 298 -30.12 -10.80 7.11
C PRO A 298 -30.63 -11.82 8.13
N TYR A 299 -30.03 -11.93 9.32
CA TYR A 299 -30.53 -12.82 10.37
C TYR A 299 -31.72 -12.21 11.11
N ARG A 300 -31.82 -10.88 11.12
CA ARG A 300 -32.88 -10.13 11.82
C ARG A 300 -33.98 -9.61 10.89
N ASN A 301 -33.72 -9.57 9.57
CA ASN A 301 -34.61 -8.99 8.58
C ASN A 301 -35.05 -10.06 7.57
N PRO A 302 -36.26 -10.65 7.70
CA PRO A 302 -36.74 -11.71 6.81
C PRO A 302 -36.84 -11.29 5.34
N ASP A 303 -37.10 -10.01 5.07
CA ASP A 303 -37.15 -9.45 3.72
C ASP A 303 -35.76 -9.40 3.06
N ALA A 304 -34.72 -9.05 3.83
CA ALA A 304 -33.34 -9.09 3.36
C ALA A 304 -32.90 -10.54 3.09
N ARG A 305 -33.19 -11.46 4.02
CA ARG A 305 -32.95 -12.90 3.85
C ARG A 305 -33.61 -13.43 2.57
N ALA A 306 -34.89 -13.14 2.38
CA ALA A 306 -35.63 -13.58 1.20
C ALA A 306 -35.05 -13.02 -0.11
N ALA A 307 -34.52 -11.80 -0.12
CA ALA A 307 -33.85 -11.23 -1.29
C ALA A 307 -32.56 -11.97 -1.63
N ILE A 308 -31.75 -12.30 -0.62
CA ILE A 308 -30.53 -13.09 -0.80
C ILE A 308 -30.88 -14.50 -1.25
N ASP A 309 -31.83 -15.17 -0.58
CA ASP A 309 -32.26 -16.53 -0.92
C ASP A 309 -32.73 -16.63 -2.38
N ARG A 310 -33.49 -15.64 -2.88
CA ARG A 310 -33.90 -15.59 -4.29
C ARG A 310 -32.71 -15.45 -5.24
N ALA A 311 -31.81 -14.49 -4.98
CA ALA A 311 -30.65 -14.25 -5.84
C ALA A 311 -29.71 -15.46 -5.90
N VAL A 312 -29.41 -16.07 -4.74
CA VAL A 312 -28.55 -17.26 -4.63
C VAL A 312 -29.22 -18.48 -5.27
N SER A 313 -30.53 -18.64 -5.10
CA SER A 313 -31.27 -19.73 -5.76
C SER A 313 -31.35 -19.55 -7.28
N ALA A 314 -31.43 -18.31 -7.78
CA ALA A 314 -31.47 -18.01 -9.21
C ALA A 314 -30.17 -18.40 -9.91
N ILE A 315 -29.01 -18.03 -9.35
CA ILE A 315 -27.70 -18.42 -9.91
C ILE A 315 -27.35 -19.88 -9.60
N GLY A 316 -27.88 -20.42 -8.50
CA GLY A 316 -27.79 -21.84 -8.15
C GLY A 316 -26.39 -22.32 -7.77
N VAL A 317 -25.56 -21.43 -7.19
CA VAL A 317 -24.19 -21.74 -6.73
C VAL A 317 -23.86 -21.02 -5.41
N PRO A 318 -22.87 -21.48 -4.63
CA PRO A 318 -22.45 -20.83 -3.39
C PRO A 318 -22.14 -19.35 -3.62
N THR A 319 -22.62 -18.50 -2.71
CA THR A 319 -22.43 -17.05 -2.79
C THR A 319 -21.90 -16.49 -1.48
N VAL A 320 -20.86 -15.66 -1.54
CA VAL A 320 -20.41 -14.87 -0.38
C VAL A 320 -21.12 -13.53 -0.37
N VAL A 321 -21.76 -13.19 0.75
CA VAL A 321 -22.52 -11.95 0.95
C VAL A 321 -21.88 -11.13 2.08
N GLY A 322 -21.47 -9.90 1.81
CA GLY A 322 -21.05 -8.96 2.85
C GLY A 322 -22.24 -8.30 3.52
N ALA A 323 -22.30 -8.32 4.85
CA ALA A 323 -23.40 -7.78 5.66
C ALA A 323 -22.89 -7.10 6.94
N VAL A 324 -23.65 -6.11 7.41
CA VAL A 324 -23.45 -5.55 8.76
C VAL A 324 -24.33 -6.31 9.74
N LEU A 325 -23.72 -7.07 10.65
CA LEU A 325 -24.47 -7.73 11.71
C LEU A 325 -24.63 -6.80 12.91
N THR A 326 -25.81 -6.87 13.52
CA THR A 326 -26.25 -5.99 14.59
C THR A 326 -26.59 -6.79 15.84
N PRO A 327 -25.58 -7.31 16.58
CA PRO A 327 -25.82 -8.02 17.84
C PRO A 327 -26.66 -7.16 18.80
N GLU A 328 -27.45 -7.77 19.69
CA GLU A 328 -28.29 -7.03 20.64
C GLU A 328 -27.46 -6.15 21.59
N THR A 329 -26.29 -6.62 21.98
CA THR A 329 -25.32 -5.92 22.84
C THR A 329 -23.91 -5.94 22.22
N GLY A 330 -23.02 -5.04 22.64
CA GLY A 330 -21.62 -5.00 22.16
C GLY A 330 -21.43 -4.21 20.87
N ASN A 331 -20.42 -4.55 20.07
CA ASN A 331 -20.07 -3.83 18.84
C ASN A 331 -20.82 -4.38 17.61
N LEU A 332 -20.90 -3.57 16.54
CA LEU A 332 -21.32 -4.04 15.21
C LEU A 332 -20.25 -4.98 14.64
N ARG A 333 -20.65 -5.86 13.70
CA ARG A 333 -19.73 -6.72 12.96
C ARG A 333 -19.85 -6.47 11.47
N ASN A 334 -18.69 -6.37 10.82
CA ASN A 334 -18.57 -6.34 9.38
C ASN A 334 -18.25 -7.78 8.94
N THR A 335 -19.28 -8.46 8.44
CA THR A 335 -19.29 -9.92 8.31
C THR A 335 -19.48 -10.33 6.85
N LEU A 336 -18.64 -11.24 6.39
CA LEU A 336 -18.90 -12.00 5.17
C LEU A 336 -19.63 -13.28 5.54
N VAL A 337 -20.68 -13.62 4.80
CA VAL A 337 -21.53 -14.80 5.04
C VAL A 337 -21.46 -15.70 3.82
N GLN A 338 -21.08 -16.96 4.00
CA GLN A 338 -21.25 -17.98 2.96
C GLN A 338 -22.71 -18.40 2.92
N TRP A 339 -23.31 -18.28 1.74
CA TRP A 339 -24.71 -18.60 1.49
C TRP A 339 -24.84 -19.71 0.45
N GLU A 340 -25.53 -20.78 0.83
CA GLU A 340 -25.71 -21.96 0.00
C GLU A 340 -27.13 -21.99 -0.63
N PRO A 341 -27.24 -22.30 -1.94
CA PRO A 341 -28.55 -22.45 -2.61
C PRO A 341 -29.45 -23.46 -1.88
N GLY A 342 -30.68 -23.07 -1.59
CA GLY A 342 -31.68 -23.92 -0.93
C GLY A 342 -31.41 -24.23 0.56
N ARG A 343 -30.26 -23.82 1.13
CA ARG A 343 -29.92 -24.05 2.54
C ARG A 343 -29.81 -22.75 3.36
N GLY A 344 -29.37 -21.65 2.74
CA GLY A 344 -29.20 -20.37 3.42
C GLY A 344 -27.76 -20.14 3.91
N PRO A 345 -27.56 -19.29 4.94
CA PRO A 345 -26.23 -19.02 5.48
C PRO A 345 -25.65 -20.25 6.19
N VAL A 346 -24.37 -20.58 5.94
CA VAL A 346 -23.70 -21.77 6.48
C VAL A 346 -22.38 -21.49 7.20
N ALA A 347 -21.74 -20.35 6.92
CA ALA A 347 -20.50 -19.92 7.57
C ALA A 347 -20.39 -18.40 7.57
N THR A 348 -19.60 -17.85 8.48
CA THR A 348 -19.35 -16.41 8.61
C THR A 348 -17.89 -16.10 8.86
N TYR A 349 -17.44 -14.93 8.43
CA TYR A 349 -16.13 -14.35 8.73
C TYR A 349 -16.33 -12.90 9.15
N ASP A 350 -15.90 -12.56 10.37
CA ASP A 350 -15.89 -11.18 10.85
C ASP A 350 -14.53 -10.54 10.55
N LYS A 351 -14.56 -9.33 9.98
CA LYS A 351 -13.35 -8.53 9.69
C LYS A 351 -12.46 -8.42 10.93
N ARG A 352 -11.20 -8.86 10.83
CA ARG A 352 -10.22 -8.93 11.93
C ARG A 352 -9.51 -7.60 12.15
N HIS A 353 -9.20 -6.86 11.09
CA HIS A 353 -8.56 -5.55 11.16
C HIS A 353 -9.54 -4.43 10.81
N VAL A 354 -10.18 -3.89 11.85
CA VAL A 354 -11.17 -2.81 11.74
C VAL A 354 -10.47 -1.47 11.51
N GLN A 355 -10.98 -0.67 10.58
CA GLN A 355 -10.38 0.59 10.18
C GLN A 355 -10.56 1.67 11.28
N PRO A 356 -9.47 2.26 11.81
CA PRO A 356 -9.57 3.38 12.74
C PRO A 356 -10.18 4.62 12.10
N PHE A 357 -10.98 5.36 12.86
CA PHE A 357 -11.68 6.60 12.48
C PHE A 357 -12.79 6.46 11.41
N GLY A 358 -12.85 5.35 10.68
CA GLY A 358 -13.96 5.01 9.78
C GLY A 358 -14.98 4.06 10.44
N GLU A 359 -14.51 2.94 10.98
CA GLU A 359 -15.37 1.89 11.55
C GLU A 359 -15.42 1.89 13.09
N TYR A 360 -14.42 2.48 13.73
CA TYR A 360 -14.45 2.78 15.17
C TYR A 360 -13.70 4.07 15.47
N ILE A 361 -13.99 4.73 16.59
CA ILE A 361 -13.30 5.99 16.97
C ILE A 361 -12.30 5.76 18.12
N PRO A 362 -10.99 5.63 17.84
CA PRO A 362 -9.98 5.62 18.88
C PRO A 362 -10.02 6.89 19.73
N MET A 363 -9.86 6.76 21.05
CA MET A 363 -9.78 7.91 21.97
C MET A 363 -10.94 8.92 21.79
N ARG A 364 -12.16 8.44 21.55
CA ARG A 364 -13.34 9.24 21.19
C ARG A 364 -13.51 10.53 22.02
N SER A 365 -13.28 10.47 23.32
CA SER A 365 -13.36 11.63 24.22
C SER A 365 -12.37 12.75 23.86
N PHE A 366 -11.16 12.41 23.44
CA PHE A 366 -10.15 13.35 22.97
C PHE A 366 -10.49 13.90 21.58
N VAL A 367 -10.90 13.04 20.66
CA VAL A 367 -11.23 13.44 19.27
C VAL A 367 -12.44 14.37 19.24
N ARG A 368 -13.43 14.14 20.11
CA ARG A 368 -14.64 14.97 20.25
C ARG A 368 -14.32 16.45 20.56
N ILE A 369 -13.15 16.75 21.13
CA ILE A 369 -12.69 18.13 21.38
C ILE A 369 -12.51 18.90 20.06
N PHE A 370 -12.10 18.21 18.98
CA PHE A 370 -11.74 18.81 17.70
C PHE A 370 -12.79 18.59 16.61
N ASN A 371 -13.54 17.49 16.66
CA ASN A 371 -14.64 17.24 15.74
C ASN A 371 -15.80 16.53 16.44
N LYS A 372 -16.98 17.15 16.42
CA LYS A 372 -18.22 16.58 17.01
C LYS A 372 -18.84 15.49 16.14
N ASP A 373 -18.46 15.40 14.86
CA ASP A 373 -18.98 14.40 13.92
C ASP A 373 -18.60 12.96 14.29
N VAL A 374 -17.67 12.76 15.24
CA VAL A 374 -17.39 11.44 15.83
C VAL A 374 -18.63 10.76 16.40
N ASP A 375 -19.66 11.53 16.77
CA ASP A 375 -20.90 11.03 17.32
C ASP A 375 -21.87 10.49 16.25
N ARG A 376 -21.55 10.68 14.96
CA ARG A 376 -22.26 10.02 13.86
C ARG A 376 -21.98 8.51 13.85
N VAL A 377 -20.85 8.07 14.39
CA VAL A 377 -20.58 6.66 14.70
C VAL A 377 -21.21 6.35 16.06
N SER A 378 -22.51 6.07 16.05
CA SER A 378 -23.27 5.79 17.28
C SER A 378 -22.87 4.46 17.93
N ARG A 379 -22.38 3.49 17.14
CA ARG A 379 -21.90 2.19 17.59
C ARG A 379 -20.68 1.77 16.77
N ASP A 380 -19.58 1.46 17.46
CA ASP A 380 -18.32 1.03 16.82
C ASP A 380 -18.44 -0.39 16.27
N PHE A 381 -17.66 -0.71 15.23
CA PHE A 381 -17.39 -2.07 14.80
C PHE A 381 -16.32 -2.72 15.68
N GLY A 382 -16.46 -4.02 15.92
CA GLY A 382 -15.50 -4.84 16.68
C GLY A 382 -14.74 -5.82 15.78
N PRO A 383 -13.48 -6.14 16.11
CA PRO A 383 -12.67 -7.07 15.32
C PRO A 383 -13.10 -8.53 15.52
N GLY A 384 -13.10 -9.30 14.43
CA GLY A 384 -13.09 -10.77 14.47
C GLY A 384 -11.74 -11.33 14.91
N ASP A 385 -11.72 -12.62 15.25
CA ASP A 385 -10.56 -13.36 15.75
C ASP A 385 -10.17 -14.53 14.83
N GLU A 386 -11.13 -15.12 14.12
CA GLU A 386 -10.93 -16.27 13.23
C GLU A 386 -10.33 -15.91 11.86
N VAL A 387 -9.55 -16.83 11.29
CA VAL A 387 -8.99 -16.69 9.93
C VAL A 387 -10.07 -17.01 8.89
N GLY A 388 -10.36 -16.07 7.98
CA GLY A 388 -11.38 -16.24 6.96
C GLY A 388 -10.95 -17.12 5.80
N VAL A 389 -11.34 -18.40 5.81
CA VAL A 389 -11.26 -19.29 4.63
C VAL A 389 -12.58 -20.05 4.49
N PHE A 390 -13.30 -19.78 3.40
CA PHE A 390 -14.52 -20.51 3.04
C PHE A 390 -14.23 -21.63 2.04
N ASP A 391 -15.06 -22.67 2.07
CA ASP A 391 -15.07 -23.71 1.03
C ASP A 391 -16.27 -23.45 0.12
N LEU A 392 -15.98 -22.95 -1.08
CA LEU A 392 -16.98 -22.63 -2.09
C LEU A 392 -16.86 -23.65 -3.23
N ALA A 393 -17.77 -24.63 -3.24
CA ALA A 393 -17.79 -25.71 -4.23
C ALA A 393 -16.43 -26.46 -4.36
N GLY A 394 -15.74 -26.74 -3.24
CA GLY A 394 -14.43 -27.40 -3.22
C GLY A 394 -13.25 -26.45 -3.38
N THR A 395 -13.50 -25.15 -3.62
CA THR A 395 -12.46 -24.12 -3.68
C THR A 395 -12.31 -23.41 -2.35
N ARG A 396 -11.11 -23.51 -1.77
CA ARG A 396 -10.74 -22.77 -0.54
C ARG A 396 -10.49 -21.30 -0.87
N VAL A 397 -11.39 -20.41 -0.49
CA VAL A 397 -11.31 -18.96 -0.74
C VAL A 397 -10.96 -18.22 0.55
N GLY A 398 -9.78 -17.59 0.56
CA GLY A 398 -9.33 -16.72 1.64
C GLY A 398 -10.00 -15.35 1.59
N LEU A 399 -10.32 -14.78 2.74
CA LEU A 399 -11.07 -13.53 2.86
C LEU A 399 -10.21 -12.46 3.56
N ALA A 400 -10.07 -11.31 2.93
CA ALA A 400 -9.43 -10.13 3.51
C ALA A 400 -10.26 -8.89 3.15
N THR A 401 -11.14 -8.46 4.04
CA THR A 401 -12.14 -7.43 3.75
C THR A 401 -11.49 -6.03 3.69
N CYS A 402 -11.59 -5.38 2.53
CA CYS A 402 -11.29 -3.96 2.32
C CYS A 402 -9.88 -3.56 2.83
N TYR A 403 -9.82 -2.77 3.89
CA TYR A 403 -8.59 -2.28 4.53
C TYR A 403 -7.59 -3.38 4.91
N GLU A 404 -8.06 -4.61 5.13
CA GLU A 404 -7.23 -5.77 5.49
C GLU A 404 -6.19 -6.14 4.43
N ALA A 405 -6.46 -5.89 3.14
CA ALA A 405 -5.53 -6.19 2.06
C ALA A 405 -4.20 -5.41 2.16
N ALA A 406 -4.20 -4.28 2.88
CA ALA A 406 -3.01 -3.49 3.10
C ALA A 406 -2.06 -4.11 4.16
N PHE A 407 -2.51 -5.12 4.92
CA PHE A 407 -1.77 -5.74 6.02
C PHE A 407 -1.24 -7.13 5.65
N ASP A 408 0.08 -7.27 5.69
CA ASP A 408 0.79 -8.47 5.24
C ASP A 408 0.32 -9.74 5.98
N TRP A 409 0.04 -9.63 7.29
CA TRP A 409 -0.33 -10.78 8.11
C TRP A 409 -1.75 -11.30 7.85
N VAL A 410 -2.73 -10.42 7.59
CA VAL A 410 -4.12 -10.83 7.38
C VAL A 410 -4.24 -11.69 6.13
N VAL A 411 -3.65 -11.22 5.03
CA VAL A 411 -3.69 -11.92 3.74
C VAL A 411 -2.89 -13.22 3.81
N ARG A 412 -1.67 -13.17 4.38
CA ARG A 412 -0.82 -14.36 4.54
C ARG A 412 -1.51 -15.46 5.34
N ASP A 413 -2.21 -15.11 6.44
CA ASP A 413 -2.90 -16.09 7.27
C ASP A 413 -3.84 -16.94 6.41
N THR A 414 -4.68 -16.32 5.58
CA THR A 414 -5.63 -17.06 4.73
C THR A 414 -4.94 -18.11 3.82
N VAL A 415 -3.80 -17.73 3.22
CA VAL A 415 -3.04 -18.58 2.30
C VAL A 415 -2.36 -19.73 3.04
N THR A 416 -1.79 -19.45 4.21
CA THR A 416 -1.22 -20.49 5.08
C THR A 416 -2.26 -21.41 5.70
N HIS A 417 -3.54 -21.00 5.72
CA HIS A 417 -4.69 -21.83 6.08
C HIS A 417 -5.35 -22.49 4.85
N GLY A 418 -4.62 -22.58 3.74
CA GLY A 418 -4.98 -23.39 2.58
C GLY A 418 -5.85 -22.70 1.54
N ALA A 419 -5.99 -21.36 1.60
CA ALA A 419 -6.65 -20.63 0.52
C ALA A 419 -5.90 -20.81 -0.82
N ARG A 420 -6.67 -21.12 -1.87
CA ARG A 420 -6.22 -21.26 -3.27
C ARG A 420 -6.62 -20.06 -4.14
N LEU A 421 -7.48 -19.21 -3.62
CA LEU A 421 -7.91 -17.92 -4.17
C LEU A 421 -8.11 -16.95 -3.00
N ILE A 422 -7.91 -15.65 -3.23
CA ILE A 422 -8.15 -14.60 -2.24
C ILE A 422 -9.29 -13.72 -2.75
N SER A 423 -10.26 -13.42 -1.88
CA SER A 423 -11.29 -12.42 -2.11
C SER A 423 -11.03 -11.21 -1.22
N VAL A 424 -11.13 -10.01 -1.81
CA VAL A 424 -11.01 -8.72 -1.11
C VAL A 424 -12.31 -7.92 -1.27
N PRO A 425 -13.41 -8.34 -0.61
CA PRO A 425 -14.65 -7.59 -0.68
C PRO A 425 -14.47 -6.20 -0.08
N SER A 426 -14.91 -5.17 -0.80
CA SER A 426 -14.69 -3.78 -0.38
C SER A 426 -15.90 -2.90 -0.65
N ASN A 427 -16.08 -1.85 0.15
CA ASN A 427 -17.09 -0.85 -0.09
C ASN A 427 -16.49 0.54 -0.25
N ASN A 428 -16.44 1.02 -1.49
CA ASN A 428 -15.80 2.30 -1.80
C ASN A 428 -16.79 3.48 -1.84
N ALA A 429 -18.04 3.30 -1.42
CA ALA A 429 -19.10 4.30 -1.57
C ALA A 429 -18.82 5.59 -0.77
N THR A 430 -18.14 5.48 0.37
CA THR A 430 -17.76 6.60 1.24
C THR A 430 -16.61 7.45 0.68
N PHE A 431 -15.81 6.90 -0.25
CA PHE A 431 -14.62 7.56 -0.79
C PHE A 431 -14.85 8.24 -2.15
N GLY A 432 -16.07 8.18 -2.68
CA GLY A 432 -16.46 8.90 -3.89
C GLY A 432 -15.62 8.60 -5.13
N ARG A 433 -15.54 9.57 -6.06
CA ARG A 433 -14.77 9.48 -7.31
C ARG A 433 -13.29 9.82 -7.09
N THR A 434 -12.63 9.15 -6.15
CA THR A 434 -11.24 9.40 -5.78
C THR A 434 -10.29 8.31 -6.25
N GLU A 435 -8.98 8.53 -6.06
CA GLU A 435 -7.93 7.59 -6.45
C GLU A 435 -7.80 6.37 -5.52
N MET A 436 -8.49 6.38 -4.38
CA MET A 436 -8.40 5.32 -3.36
C MET A 436 -8.57 3.92 -3.97
N THR A 437 -9.59 3.71 -4.80
CA THR A 437 -9.87 2.40 -5.41
C THR A 437 -8.72 1.88 -6.25
N TYR A 438 -7.97 2.75 -6.94
CA TYR A 438 -6.83 2.35 -7.76
C TYR A 438 -5.59 2.10 -6.91
N GLN A 439 -5.44 2.87 -5.82
CA GLN A 439 -4.39 2.64 -4.83
C GLN A 439 -4.57 1.29 -4.14
N GLN A 440 -5.80 0.94 -3.72
CA GLN A 440 -6.11 -0.38 -3.16
C GLN A 440 -5.93 -1.49 -4.19
N LEU A 441 -6.44 -1.32 -5.42
CA LEU A 441 -6.29 -2.32 -6.47
C LEU A 441 -4.82 -2.66 -6.77
N ALA A 442 -3.91 -1.69 -6.65
CA ALA A 442 -2.48 -1.95 -6.76
C ALA A 442 -1.91 -2.72 -5.57
N MET A 443 -2.44 -2.54 -4.35
CA MET A 443 -2.11 -3.40 -3.21
C MET A 443 -2.53 -4.83 -3.52
N ASP A 444 -3.75 -5.04 -4.02
CA ASP A 444 -4.30 -6.34 -4.36
C ASP A 444 -3.46 -7.06 -5.44
N ARG A 445 -2.96 -6.32 -6.44
CA ARG A 445 -2.00 -6.84 -7.43
C ARG A 445 -0.69 -7.29 -6.80
N VAL A 446 -0.16 -6.54 -5.84
CA VAL A 446 1.04 -6.95 -5.10
C VAL A 446 0.75 -8.20 -4.27
N ARG A 447 -0.43 -8.32 -3.64
CA ARG A 447 -0.83 -9.53 -2.90
C ARG A 447 -0.98 -10.75 -3.79
N ALA A 448 -1.49 -10.59 -5.01
CA ALA A 448 -1.60 -11.68 -5.97
C ALA A 448 -0.23 -12.32 -6.27
N VAL A 449 0.78 -11.48 -6.53
CA VAL A 449 2.16 -11.92 -6.78
C VAL A 449 2.85 -12.44 -5.53
N GLU A 450 2.70 -11.73 -4.41
CA GLU A 450 3.29 -12.10 -3.13
C GLU A 450 2.85 -13.48 -2.67
N HIS A 451 1.59 -13.85 -2.90
CA HIS A 451 1.02 -15.10 -2.44
C HIS A 451 0.85 -16.17 -3.54
N SER A 452 1.13 -15.84 -4.80
CA SER A 452 0.88 -16.72 -5.95
C SER A 452 -0.59 -17.19 -5.97
N ARG A 453 -1.52 -16.24 -5.83
CA ARG A 453 -2.97 -16.48 -5.80
C ARG A 453 -3.69 -15.54 -6.73
N THR A 454 -4.75 -16.04 -7.36
CA THR A 454 -5.76 -15.17 -7.94
C THR A 454 -6.37 -14.32 -6.83
N VAL A 455 -6.51 -13.02 -7.05
CA VAL A 455 -7.20 -12.10 -6.15
C VAL A 455 -8.44 -11.56 -6.85
N VAL A 456 -9.61 -11.76 -6.25
CA VAL A 456 -10.89 -11.23 -6.73
C VAL A 456 -11.32 -10.10 -5.81
N VAL A 457 -11.58 -8.92 -6.39
CA VAL A 457 -11.89 -7.71 -5.65
C VAL A 457 -13.31 -7.28 -6.01
N PRO A 458 -14.35 -7.82 -5.35
CA PRO A 458 -15.71 -7.34 -5.55
C PRO A 458 -15.90 -6.05 -4.75
N VAL A 459 -16.26 -4.96 -5.44
CA VAL A 459 -16.41 -3.63 -4.84
C VAL A 459 -17.81 -3.08 -5.11
N THR A 460 -18.48 -2.55 -4.08
CA THR A 460 -19.87 -2.05 -4.18
C THR A 460 -20.03 -1.01 -5.27
N SER A 461 -19.19 0.02 -5.27
CA SER A 461 -19.30 1.18 -6.17
C SER A 461 -17.94 1.66 -6.73
N GLY A 462 -16.86 0.99 -6.33
CA GLY A 462 -15.50 1.24 -6.79
C GLY A 462 -15.19 0.49 -8.08
N VAL A 463 -13.91 0.23 -8.31
CA VAL A 463 -13.44 -0.62 -9.41
C VAL A 463 -13.34 -2.06 -8.88
N SER A 464 -14.24 -2.92 -9.33
CA SER A 464 -14.11 -4.36 -9.15
C SER A 464 -13.11 -4.93 -10.13
N ALA A 465 -12.39 -5.99 -9.74
CA ALA A 465 -11.39 -6.62 -10.61
C ALA A 465 -11.19 -8.10 -10.30
N ILE A 466 -10.68 -8.83 -11.31
CA ILE A 466 -10.11 -10.17 -11.16
C ILE A 466 -8.65 -10.09 -11.57
N ILE A 467 -7.76 -10.48 -10.65
CA ILE A 467 -6.31 -10.32 -10.75
C ILE A 467 -5.67 -11.71 -10.71
N LEU A 468 -4.88 -12.04 -11.72
CA LEU A 468 -4.15 -13.30 -11.79
C LEU A 468 -2.95 -13.32 -10.83
N PRO A 469 -2.39 -14.52 -10.52
CA PRO A 469 -1.21 -14.66 -9.64
C PRO A 469 0.05 -13.90 -10.08
N ASP A 470 0.09 -13.39 -11.32
CA ASP A 470 1.18 -12.54 -11.83
C ASP A 470 0.90 -11.04 -11.70
N GLY A 471 -0.20 -10.67 -11.05
CA GLY A 471 -0.63 -9.29 -10.85
C GLY A 471 -1.32 -8.67 -12.06
N ARG A 472 -1.57 -9.41 -13.16
CA ARG A 472 -2.36 -8.89 -14.29
C ARG A 472 -3.85 -8.88 -13.96
N ILE A 473 -4.50 -7.77 -14.29
CA ILE A 473 -5.97 -7.66 -14.23
C ILE A 473 -6.56 -8.25 -15.50
N VAL A 474 -7.42 -9.26 -15.39
CA VAL A 474 -8.08 -9.92 -16.55
C VAL A 474 -9.52 -9.47 -16.77
N ARG A 475 -10.16 -8.93 -15.73
CA ARG A 475 -11.48 -8.31 -15.78
C ARG A 475 -11.51 -7.11 -14.84
N GLN A 476 -12.17 -6.04 -15.25
CA GLN A 476 -12.26 -4.81 -14.48
C GLN A 476 -13.58 -4.08 -14.80
N SER A 477 -14.29 -3.64 -13.76
CA SER A 477 -15.49 -2.82 -13.93
C SER A 477 -15.17 -1.33 -14.03
N LYS A 478 -16.18 -0.52 -14.37
CA LYS A 478 -16.11 0.93 -14.23
C LYS A 478 -16.59 1.36 -12.85
N LEU A 479 -16.03 2.47 -12.38
CA LEU A 479 -16.47 3.15 -11.17
C LEU A 479 -17.95 3.53 -11.25
N PHE A 480 -18.71 3.29 -10.18
CA PHE A 480 -20.12 3.69 -10.05
C PHE A 480 -21.05 3.15 -11.15
N THR A 481 -20.85 1.90 -11.57
CA THR A 481 -21.73 1.21 -12.51
C THR A 481 -22.13 -0.16 -11.97
N PRO A 482 -23.36 -0.66 -12.20
CA PRO A 482 -23.66 -2.07 -11.95
C PRO A 482 -22.89 -2.95 -12.95
N ASP A 483 -22.25 -4.02 -12.47
CA ASP A 483 -21.47 -4.93 -13.31
C ASP A 483 -21.41 -6.35 -12.71
N ALA A 484 -21.11 -7.35 -13.53
CA ALA A 484 -20.71 -8.67 -13.04
C ALA A 484 -19.50 -9.16 -13.84
N LEU A 485 -18.39 -9.40 -13.15
CA LEU A 485 -17.16 -9.87 -13.78
C LEU A 485 -17.08 -11.39 -13.64
N VAL A 486 -17.06 -12.10 -14.78
CA VAL A 486 -16.89 -13.56 -14.82
C VAL A 486 -15.56 -13.90 -15.47
N ALA A 487 -14.79 -14.78 -14.83
CA ALA A 487 -13.57 -15.34 -15.42
C ALA A 487 -13.27 -16.73 -14.85
N GLU A 488 -12.76 -17.60 -15.73
CA GLU A 488 -12.02 -18.80 -15.30
C GLU A 488 -10.63 -18.37 -14.81
N VAL A 489 -10.24 -18.85 -13.64
CA VAL A 489 -8.99 -18.47 -12.97
C VAL A 489 -8.23 -19.72 -12.48
N PRO A 490 -6.89 -19.68 -12.48
CA PRO A 490 -6.08 -20.79 -11.98
C PRO A 490 -6.19 -20.89 -10.47
N LEU A 491 -6.28 -22.13 -9.97
CA LEU A 491 -6.13 -22.45 -8.56
C LEU A 491 -4.70 -22.95 -8.30
N ARG A 492 -4.06 -22.37 -7.30
CA ARG A 492 -2.68 -22.68 -6.92
C ARG A 492 -2.59 -22.96 -5.42
N SER A 493 -1.73 -23.89 -5.02
CA SER A 493 -1.50 -24.25 -3.61
C SER A 493 -0.05 -24.02 -3.19
N SER A 494 0.88 -23.87 -4.13
CA SER A 494 2.27 -23.55 -3.83
C SER A 494 2.38 -22.25 -3.02
N LEU A 495 3.33 -22.25 -2.08
CA LEU A 495 3.64 -21.08 -1.26
C LEU A 495 4.92 -20.44 -1.76
N THR A 496 4.86 -19.15 -2.09
CA THR A 496 6.04 -18.36 -2.45
C THR A 496 7.04 -18.30 -1.28
N PRO A 497 8.34 -18.04 -1.55
CA PRO A 497 9.30 -17.76 -0.49
C PRO A 497 8.83 -16.68 0.49
N ALA A 498 8.20 -15.61 -0.01
CA ALA A 498 7.62 -14.55 0.83
C ALA A 498 6.54 -15.08 1.78
N THR A 499 5.59 -15.87 1.26
CA THR A 499 4.50 -16.46 2.06
C THR A 499 5.07 -17.38 3.13
N ARG A 500 6.09 -18.19 2.81
CA ARG A 500 6.75 -19.05 3.80
C ARG A 500 7.47 -18.23 4.87
N ALA A 501 8.27 -17.25 4.46
CA ALA A 501 9.13 -16.47 5.36
C ALA A 501 8.36 -15.51 6.29
N GLY A 502 7.17 -15.02 5.87
CA GLY A 502 6.35 -14.12 6.69
C GLY A 502 7.11 -12.86 7.08
N VAL A 503 7.21 -12.58 8.39
CA VAL A 503 7.83 -11.35 8.91
C VAL A 503 9.37 -11.32 8.80
N VAL A 504 10.01 -12.46 8.52
CA VAL A 504 11.48 -12.60 8.56
C VAL A 504 12.21 -11.60 7.66
N PRO A 505 11.84 -11.37 6.39
CA PRO A 505 12.53 -10.40 5.53
C PRO A 505 12.48 -8.97 6.09
N GLU A 506 11.34 -8.55 6.65
CA GLU A 506 11.19 -7.24 7.30
C GLU A 506 12.08 -7.15 8.55
N ALA A 507 12.11 -8.19 9.38
CA ALA A 507 12.92 -8.24 10.59
C ALA A 507 14.43 -8.17 10.29
N LEU A 508 14.90 -8.84 9.22
CA LEU A 508 16.29 -8.75 8.78
C LEU A 508 16.65 -7.35 8.28
N LEU A 509 15.77 -6.71 7.50
CA LEU A 509 15.97 -5.33 7.06
C LEU A 509 15.95 -4.35 8.24
N ALA A 510 15.08 -4.55 9.22
CA ALA A 510 15.08 -3.78 10.46
C ALA A 510 16.40 -3.95 11.24
N ALA A 511 16.95 -5.16 11.32
CA ALA A 511 18.25 -5.41 11.94
C ALA A 511 19.39 -4.69 11.20
N VAL A 512 19.39 -4.68 9.86
CA VAL A 512 20.35 -3.91 9.05
C VAL A 512 20.23 -2.41 9.33
N ALA A 513 19.01 -1.88 9.41
CA ALA A 513 18.76 -0.48 9.74
C ALA A 513 19.33 -0.09 11.10
N LEU A 514 19.00 -0.87 12.14
CA LEU A 514 19.47 -0.66 13.51
C LEU A 514 20.99 -0.81 13.62
N GLY A 515 21.58 -1.80 12.95
CA GLY A 515 23.03 -1.98 12.88
C GLY A 515 23.74 -0.78 12.25
N GLY A 516 23.19 -0.21 11.18
CA GLY A 516 23.71 1.01 10.55
C GLY A 516 23.65 2.22 11.50
N ILE A 517 22.52 2.42 12.18
CA ILE A 517 22.37 3.50 13.17
C ILE A 517 23.37 3.30 14.32
N GLY A 518 23.48 2.08 14.87
CA GLY A 518 24.44 1.74 15.92
C GLY A 518 25.90 2.01 15.53
N TRP A 519 26.29 1.65 14.30
CA TRP A 519 27.63 1.92 13.76
C TRP A 519 27.90 3.44 13.74
N THR A 520 26.95 4.24 13.26
CA THR A 520 27.13 5.70 13.21
C THR A 520 27.27 6.33 14.60
N ALA A 521 26.51 5.84 15.58
CA ALA A 521 26.58 6.28 16.97
C ALA A 521 27.96 5.93 17.58
N ALA A 522 28.45 4.71 17.36
CA ALA A 522 29.76 4.27 17.84
C ALA A 522 30.91 5.11 17.26
N LEU A 523 30.87 5.45 15.97
CA LEU A 523 31.84 6.36 15.35
C LEU A 523 31.80 7.76 15.97
N GLY A 524 30.59 8.28 16.26
CA GLY A 524 30.41 9.57 16.92
C GLY A 524 30.99 9.61 18.34
N VAL A 525 30.82 8.53 19.12
CA VAL A 525 31.40 8.41 20.46
C VAL A 525 32.92 8.34 20.41
N ARG A 526 33.49 7.54 19.50
CA ARG A 526 34.95 7.43 19.32
C ARG A 526 35.58 8.77 18.93
N ALA A 527 34.97 9.50 17.99
CA ALA A 527 35.45 10.83 17.59
C ALA A 527 35.43 11.84 18.76
N ARG A 528 34.37 11.82 19.59
CA ARG A 528 34.28 12.68 20.79
C ARG A 528 35.30 12.31 21.86
N ARG A 529 35.61 11.03 22.03
CA ARG A 529 36.62 10.56 22.98
C ARG A 529 38.03 10.96 22.53
N ALA A 530 38.36 10.80 21.25
CA ALA A 530 39.65 11.25 20.69
C ALA A 530 39.83 12.77 20.88
N ALA A 531 38.81 13.56 20.56
CA ALA A 531 38.87 15.02 20.75
C ALA A 531 39.01 15.46 22.22
N ARG A 532 38.64 14.60 23.20
CA ARG A 532 38.84 14.85 24.64
C ARG A 532 40.21 14.38 25.15
N GLN A 533 40.95 13.59 24.39
CA GLN A 533 42.31 13.16 24.74
C GLN A 533 43.38 14.10 24.15
N GLU A 534 43.01 14.92 23.16
CA GLU A 534 43.85 15.95 22.54
C GLU A 534 43.75 17.32 23.24
N HIS A 535 42.80 17.48 24.17
CA HIS A 535 42.63 18.64 25.06
C HIS A 535 42.95 18.23 26.49
#